data_AF-A0A7I8DET8-F1
#
_entry.id   AF-A0A7I8DET8-F1
#
_cell.length_a   1.000
_cell.length_b   1.000
_cell.length_c   1.000
_cell.angle_alpha   90.00
_cell.angle_beta   90.00
_cell.angle_gamma   90.00
#
_symmetry.space_group_name_H-M   'P 1'
#
loop_
_entity.id
_entity.type
_entity.pdbx_description
1 polymer ?
#
loop_
_entity_poly.entity_id
_entity_poly.type
_entity_poly.pdbx_seq_one_letter_code
_entity_poly.pdbx_strand_id
1 'polypeptide(L)'
;MSKIIGNIQLQKKNLVNLGLLKKHLPIEEGDLFQVEIEENGRVVLTPMKTIPADQAWFWTKEWQEGMKEAREDFQEGRFKTHASMDELLEELEKESET
;
A
#
# COMPACT_ATOMS: atom_id res chain seq x y z
N MET A 1 14.78 -0.78 -14.85
CA MET A 1 16.22 -1.13 -14.88
C MET A 1 16.57 -1.82 -13.57
N SER A 2 17.11 -3.04 -13.61
CA SER A 2 17.60 -3.74 -12.41
C SER A 2 18.97 -3.19 -12.01
N LYS A 3 19.17 -2.90 -10.73
CA LYS A 3 20.45 -2.46 -10.18
C LYS A 3 21.05 -3.55 -9.32
N ILE A 4 22.32 -3.88 -9.57
CA ILE A 4 23.09 -4.74 -8.67
C ILE A 4 23.55 -3.89 -7.48
N ILE A 5 23.15 -4.29 -6.28
CA ILE A 5 23.47 -3.59 -5.02
C ILE A 5 24.53 -4.31 -4.19
N GLY A 6 24.86 -5.56 -4.53
CA GLY A 6 25.89 -6.38 -3.90
C GLY A 6 25.61 -7.87 -4.06
N ASN A 7 26.48 -8.69 -3.49
CA ASN A 7 26.34 -10.14 -3.46
C ASN A 7 26.02 -10.59 -2.03
N ILE A 8 25.16 -11.60 -1.91
CA ILE A 8 24.83 -12.27 -0.65
C ILE A 8 25.23 -13.74 -0.74
N GLN A 9 25.63 -14.33 0.39
CA GLN A 9 26.10 -15.71 0.44
C GLN A 9 25.09 -16.59 1.18
N LEU A 10 24.87 -17.81 0.67
CA LEU A 10 24.15 -18.85 1.40
C LEU A 10 25.01 -19.31 2.58
N GLN A 11 24.51 -19.07 3.79
CA GLN A 11 25.16 -19.44 5.04
C GLN A 11 24.77 -20.86 5.44
N LYS A 12 25.31 -21.34 6.57
CA LYS A 12 24.91 -22.62 7.16
C LYS A 12 23.39 -22.67 7.38
N LYS A 13 22.82 -23.88 7.34
CA LYS A 13 21.38 -24.12 7.50
C LYS A 13 20.50 -23.41 6.45
N ASN A 14 21.04 -23.17 5.26
CA ASN A 14 20.33 -22.55 4.13
C ASN A 14 19.82 -21.11 4.43
N LEU A 15 20.53 -20.37 5.27
CA LEU A 15 20.16 -19.01 5.63
C LEU A 15 20.80 -17.99 4.67
N VAL A 16 20.04 -16.94 4.32
CA VAL A 16 20.52 -15.80 3.55
C VAL A 16 20.27 -14.52 4.35
N ASN A 17 21.30 -13.72 4.56
CA ASN A 17 21.18 -12.45 5.25
C ASN A 17 20.77 -11.34 4.27
N LEU A 18 19.60 -10.73 4.51
CA LEU A 18 19.04 -9.66 3.68
C LEU A 18 19.40 -8.25 4.17
N GLY A 19 20.34 -8.11 5.11
CA GLY A 19 20.73 -6.82 5.71
C GLY A 19 21.23 -5.79 4.70
N LEU A 20 21.77 -6.23 3.56
CA LEU A 20 22.17 -5.37 2.45
C LEU A 20 20.96 -4.61 1.84
N LEU A 21 19.75 -5.17 1.94
CA LEU A 21 18.52 -4.57 1.42
C LEU A 21 17.96 -3.45 2.31
N LYS A 22 18.27 -3.41 3.62
CA LYS A 22 17.70 -2.44 4.58
C LYS A 22 17.94 -0.97 4.22
N LYS A 23 18.98 -0.66 3.45
CA LYS A 23 19.28 0.71 2.98
C LYS A 23 18.50 1.12 1.72
N HIS A 24 17.85 0.15 1.07
CA HIS A 24 17.20 0.34 -0.22
C HIS A 24 15.70 0.03 -0.18
N LEU A 25 15.26 -0.74 0.82
CA LEU A 25 13.87 -1.16 0.99
C LEU A 25 13.45 -0.93 2.46
N PRO A 26 12.20 -0.50 2.72
CA PRO A 26 11.67 -0.32 4.06
C PRO A 26 11.29 -1.68 4.67
N ILE A 27 12.30 -2.49 5.01
CA ILE A 27 12.12 -3.83 5.57
C ILE A 27 12.56 -3.87 7.05
N GLU A 28 11.80 -4.58 7.86
CA GLU A 28 12.00 -4.74 9.30
C GLU A 28 12.14 -6.22 9.68
N GLU A 29 12.57 -6.48 10.91
CA GLU A 29 12.67 -7.86 11.41
C GLU A 29 11.27 -8.46 11.56
N GLY A 30 11.07 -9.68 11.03
CA GLY A 30 9.77 -10.34 11.01
C GLY A 30 8.95 -10.11 9.74
N ASP A 31 9.39 -9.23 8.83
CA ASP A 31 8.73 -9.06 7.54
C ASP A 31 8.78 -10.33 6.69
N LEU A 32 7.68 -10.56 5.97
CA LEU A 32 7.56 -11.68 5.05
C LEU A 32 8.12 -11.30 3.69
N PHE A 33 8.61 -12.30 2.95
CA PHE A 33 8.96 -12.15 1.55
C PHE A 33 8.21 -13.21 0.75
N GLN A 34 7.55 -12.78 -0.32
CA GLN A 34 7.11 -13.69 -1.35
C GLN A 34 8.32 -14.09 -2.20
N VAL A 35 8.44 -15.39 -2.48
CA VAL A 35 9.52 -15.96 -3.28
C VAL A 35 8.92 -16.47 -4.58
N GLU A 36 9.38 -15.92 -5.71
CA GLU A 36 8.99 -16.36 -7.04
C GLU A 36 10.23 -16.85 -7.80
N ILE A 37 10.07 -17.91 -8.59
CA ILE A 37 11.10 -18.44 -9.49
C ILE A 37 10.61 -18.22 -10.92
N GLU A 38 11.28 -17.33 -11.65
CA GLU A 38 11.01 -17.09 -13.08
C GLU A 38 11.52 -18.26 -13.93
N GLU A 39 10.97 -18.43 -15.14
CA GLU A 39 11.39 -19.50 -16.09
C GLU A 39 12.88 -19.46 -16.45
N ASN A 40 13.49 -18.27 -16.38
CA ASN A 40 14.93 -18.06 -16.62
C ASN A 40 15.82 -18.45 -15.41
N GLY A 41 15.24 -18.97 -14.33
CA GLY A 41 15.93 -19.36 -13.10
C GLY A 41 16.21 -18.21 -12.13
N ARG A 42 15.71 -16.99 -12.38
CA ARG A 42 15.84 -15.87 -11.45
C ARG A 42 14.89 -16.05 -10.27
N VAL A 43 15.42 -15.79 -9.08
CA VAL A 43 14.62 -15.71 -7.85
C VAL A 43 14.27 -14.25 -7.61
N VAL A 44 12.97 -13.97 -7.48
CA VAL A 44 12.44 -12.65 -7.13
C VAL A 44 11.92 -12.71 -5.70
N LEU A 45 12.38 -11.76 -4.87
CA LEU A 45 11.95 -11.59 -3.49
C LEU A 45 11.16 -10.29 -3.39
N THR A 46 9.87 -10.40 -3.08
CA THR A 46 8.97 -9.25 -2.91
C THR A 46 8.65 -9.09 -1.43
N PRO A 47 9.04 -7.98 -0.77
CA PRO A 47 8.66 -7.70 0.60
C PRO A 47 7.14 -7.65 0.76
N MET A 48 6.61 -8.33 1.78
CA MET A 48 5.18 -8.40 2.07
C MET A 48 4.92 -7.91 3.48
N LYS A 49 3.90 -7.07 3.63
CA LYS A 49 3.33 -6.70 4.93
C LYS A 49 2.04 -7.47 5.14
N THR A 50 1.87 -8.03 6.34
CA THR A 50 0.60 -8.65 6.71
C THR A 50 -0.36 -7.58 7.19
N ILE A 51 -1.62 -7.73 6.83
CA ILE A 51 -2.71 -6.87 7.28
C ILE A 51 -3.75 -7.75 7.96
N PRO A 52 -4.33 -7.32 9.09
CA PRO A 52 -5.48 -8.01 9.69
C PRO A 52 -6.60 -8.20 8.66
N ALA A 53 -7.26 -9.35 8.68
CA ALA A 53 -8.29 -9.69 7.69
C ALA A 53 -9.47 -8.71 7.69
N ASP A 54 -9.83 -8.19 8.86
CA ASP A 54 -10.84 -7.14 9.07
C ASP A 54 -10.41 -5.76 8.58
N GLN A 55 -9.14 -5.58 8.18
CA GLN A 55 -8.61 -4.36 7.55
C GLN A 55 -8.24 -4.58 6.07
N ALA A 56 -8.35 -5.81 5.56
CA ALA A 56 -7.99 -6.14 4.19
C ALA A 56 -8.83 -5.39 3.14
N TRP A 57 -10.09 -5.06 3.48
CA TRP A 57 -10.99 -4.30 2.63
C TRP A 57 -10.41 -2.94 2.19
N PHE A 58 -9.62 -2.28 3.05
CA PHE A 58 -8.97 -0.99 2.75
C PHE A 58 -7.99 -1.10 1.58
N TRP A 59 -7.40 -2.28 1.38
CA TRP A 59 -6.39 -2.54 0.34
C TRP A 59 -6.98 -3.14 -0.94
N THR A 60 -8.31 -3.22 -1.04
CA THR A 60 -8.97 -3.58 -2.30
C THR A 60 -8.73 -2.51 -3.35
N LYS A 61 -8.68 -2.91 -4.62
CA LYS A 61 -8.45 -2.00 -5.74
C LYS A 61 -9.49 -0.87 -5.76
N GLU A 62 -10.76 -1.23 -5.58
CA GLU A 62 -11.88 -0.29 -5.52
C GLU A 62 -11.68 0.78 -4.44
N TRP A 63 -11.34 0.35 -3.22
CA TRP A 63 -11.11 1.30 -2.12
C TRP A 63 -9.92 2.22 -2.40
N GLN A 64 -8.82 1.68 -2.94
CA GLN A 64 -7.64 2.50 -3.27
C GLN A 64 -7.90 3.51 -4.39
N GLU A 65 -8.74 3.15 -5.38
CA GLU A 65 -9.17 4.07 -6.44
C GLU A 65 -10.04 5.21 -5.87
N GLY A 66 -11.02 4.89 -5.01
CA GLY A 66 -11.82 5.92 -4.33
C GLY A 66 -10.99 6.81 -3.41
N MET A 67 -10.01 6.25 -2.69
CA MET A 67 -9.07 7.03 -1.87
C MET A 67 -8.22 7.98 -2.70
N LYS A 68 -7.85 7.58 -3.93
CA LYS A 68 -7.10 8.43 -4.85
C LYS A 68 -7.97 9.61 -5.32
N GLU A 69 -9.19 9.34 -5.76
CA GLU A 69 -10.15 10.36 -6.18
C GLU A 69 -10.45 11.35 -5.05
N ALA A 70 -10.79 10.86 -3.86
CA ALA A 70 -11.05 11.72 -2.70
C ALA A 70 -9.84 12.59 -2.32
N ARG A 71 -8.62 12.08 -2.51
CA ARG A 71 -7.39 12.84 -2.28
C ARG A 71 -7.18 13.93 -3.34
N GLU A 72 -7.51 13.65 -4.59
CA GLU A 72 -7.49 14.64 -5.68
C GLU A 72 -8.52 15.73 -5.42
N ASP A 73 -9.75 15.37 -5.03
CA ASP A 73 -10.80 16.33 -4.63
C ASP A 73 -10.35 17.23 -3.49
N PHE A 74 -9.75 16.64 -2.45
CA PHE A 74 -9.23 17.41 -1.32
C PHE A 74 -8.13 18.39 -1.74
N GLN A 75 -7.20 17.97 -2.61
CA GLN A 75 -6.11 18.82 -3.08
C GLN A 75 -6.61 19.96 -3.98
N GLU A 76 -7.64 19.71 -4.77
CA GLU A 76 -8.25 20.69 -5.67
C GLU A 76 -9.32 21.54 -5.00
N GLY A 77 -9.62 21.31 -3.72
CA GLY A 77 -10.65 22.04 -2.98
C GLY A 77 -12.07 21.69 -3.43
N ARG A 78 -12.28 20.54 -4.08
CA ARG A 78 -13.60 20.02 -4.47
C ARG A 78 -14.29 19.34 -3.29
N PHE A 79 -14.40 20.07 -2.18
CA PHE A 79 -15.16 19.64 -1.01
C PHE A 79 -15.89 20.83 -0.41
N LYS A 80 -16.99 20.55 0.30
CA LYS A 80 -17.74 21.55 1.07
C LYS A 80 -17.51 21.30 2.56
N THR A 81 -17.53 22.36 3.35
CA THR A 81 -17.49 22.30 4.81
C THR A 81 -18.72 22.97 5.36
N HIS A 82 -19.34 22.37 6.37
CA HIS A 82 -20.51 22.93 7.05
C HIS A 82 -20.14 23.22 8.51
N ALA A 83 -20.71 24.28 9.07
CA ALA A 83 -20.46 24.65 10.46
C ALA A 83 -21.27 23.79 11.45
N SER A 84 -22.32 23.13 10.97
CA SER A 84 -23.19 22.26 11.76
C SER A 84 -23.75 21.10 10.94
N MET A 85 -24.23 20.06 11.65
CA MET A 85 -24.96 18.97 11.01
C MET A 85 -26.27 19.45 10.38
N ASP A 86 -26.98 20.39 11.02
CA ASP A 86 -28.25 20.92 10.51
C ASP A 86 -28.07 21.59 9.13
N GLU A 87 -26.99 22.36 8.96
CA GLU A 87 -26.64 22.98 7.68
C GLU A 87 -26.33 21.96 6.58
N LEU A 88 -25.65 20.86 6.93
CA LEU A 88 -25.41 19.76 5.99
C LEU A 88 -26.72 19.07 5.59
N LEU A 89 -27.61 18.80 6.54
CA LEU A 89 -28.88 18.13 6.29
C LEU A 89 -29.79 18.98 5.39
N GLU A 90 -29.91 20.28 5.64
CA GLU A 90 -30.69 21.20 4.81
C GLU A 90 -30.22 21.22 3.35
N GLU A 91 -28.92 21.09 3.10
CA GLU A 91 -28.37 21.05 1.74
C GLU A 91 -28.68 19.72 1.04
N LEU A 92 -28.48 18.60 1.73
CA LEU A 92 -28.77 17.26 1.19
C LEU A 92 -30.26 17.08 0.86
N GLU A 93 -31.15 17.61 1.71
CA GLU A 93 -32.60 17.59 1.45
C GLU A 93 -32.94 18.36 0.17
N LYS A 94 -32.36 19.56 -0.01
CA LYS A 94 -32.57 20.36 -1.24
C LYS A 94 -32.04 19.68 -2.50
N GLU A 95 -30.90 19.00 -2.44
CA GLU A 95 -30.36 18.24 -3.57
C GLU A 95 -31.24 17.01 -3.92
N SER A 96 -31.97 16.44 -2.96
CA SER A 96 -32.85 15.29 -3.19
C SER A 96 -34.22 15.62 -3.80
N GLU A 97 -34.63 16.90 -3.73
CA GLU A 97 -35.92 17.39 -4.27
C GLU A 97 -35.82 17.89 -5.73
N THR A 98 -34.62 17.85 -6.34
CA THR A 98 -34.35 18.28 -7.73
C THR A 98 -34.12 17.09 -8.65
#